data_AF-A0A0D7AX14-F1
#
_entry.id   AF-A0A0D7AX14-F1
#
_cell.length_a   1.000
_cell.length_b   1.000
_cell.length_c   1.000
_cell.angle_alpha   90.00
_cell.angle_beta   90.00
_cell.angle_gamma   90.00
#
_symmetry.space_group_name_H-M   'P 1'
#
loop_
_entity.id
_entity.type
_entity.pdbx_description
1 polymer ?
#
loop_
_entity_poly.entity_id
_entity_poly.type
_entity_poly.pdbx_seq_one_letter_code
_entity_poly.pdbx_strand_id
1 'polypeptide(L)'
;MPLPKELKRNYHPPANPIYIEPPTYSDGDSARWPTQLSEGSRVNPYKGIRLETWEHIPVNTSLSVAWQSMIGQTWADRLQLKGNRRSYMLSQWPKGYRLFVHKKFRDDGTTREDPYLFGGSGRYSSAHEFYAHFVALKLGTLKNCPCQCCTSTTSQKLINKGFAEVSVVRRAGTGLHKLHETHKPYEHPNAGSSVTLPPSSPPPVHFQPGQLVWICLGRSVLGQNPGETYWPALVDEHCAPEIAKRSTHSFATGSNSYRVSLLKYPGKAKAKVDVSKIIPHNSSYAAGLNPIPGSAFEKACQEVSRIELEGSL
;
A
#
# COMPACT_ATOMS: atom_id res chain seq x y z
N MET A 1 0.08 25.65 -14.75
CA MET A 1 -0.66 24.37 -14.67
C MET A 1 -2.07 24.64 -14.19
N PRO A 2 -3.12 24.17 -14.90
CA PRO A 2 -4.48 24.16 -14.40
C PRO A 2 -4.57 23.23 -13.18
N LEU A 3 -5.53 23.50 -12.27
CA LEU A 3 -5.86 22.57 -11.19
C LEU A 3 -6.04 21.16 -11.76
N PRO A 4 -5.55 20.09 -11.09
CA PRO A 4 -5.94 18.74 -11.46
C PRO A 4 -7.48 18.71 -11.59
N LYS A 5 -8.01 18.21 -12.71
CA LYS A 5 -9.47 18.12 -12.97
C LYS A 5 -10.24 17.45 -11.81
N GLU A 6 -9.51 16.75 -10.96
CA GLU A 6 -9.96 16.08 -9.74
C GLU A 6 -10.51 17.03 -8.68
N LEU A 7 -9.98 18.24 -8.49
CA LEU A 7 -10.49 19.20 -7.48
C LEU A 7 -11.89 19.74 -7.81
N LYS A 8 -12.31 19.70 -9.07
CA LYS A 8 -13.64 20.19 -9.50
C LYS A 8 -14.75 19.15 -9.39
N ARG A 9 -14.42 17.90 -9.04
CA ARG A 9 -15.43 16.86 -8.86
C ARG A 9 -15.97 16.94 -7.44
N ASN A 10 -17.29 16.95 -7.31
CA ASN A 10 -17.96 16.73 -6.03
C ASN A 10 -17.81 15.25 -5.68
N TYR A 11 -16.77 14.92 -4.93
CA TYR A 11 -16.60 13.61 -4.34
C TYR A 11 -17.50 13.51 -3.12
N HIS A 12 -18.32 12.48 -3.13
CA HIS A 12 -19.07 12.04 -1.97
C HIS A 12 -18.47 10.72 -1.49
N PRO A 13 -18.59 10.40 -0.19
CA PRO A 13 -18.29 9.06 0.29
C PRO A 13 -19.02 8.01 -0.57
N PRO A 14 -18.44 6.82 -0.79
CA PRO A 14 -19.15 5.71 -1.42
C PRO A 14 -20.49 5.45 -0.71
N ALA A 15 -21.52 4.99 -1.43
CA ALA A 15 -22.86 4.79 -0.86
C ALA A 15 -22.88 3.87 0.37
N ASN A 16 -21.98 2.88 0.41
CA ASN A 16 -21.77 1.97 1.54
C ASN A 16 -20.27 1.90 1.83
N PRO A 17 -19.70 2.89 2.54
CA PRO A 17 -18.26 2.96 2.74
C PRO A 17 -17.81 1.85 3.71
N ILE A 18 -16.76 1.13 3.32
CA ILE A 18 -16.03 0.21 4.19
C ILE A 18 -14.82 0.98 4.71
N TYR A 19 -14.85 1.30 5.99
CA TYR A 19 -13.80 2.11 6.61
C TYR A 19 -12.56 1.28 6.93
N ILE A 20 -11.41 1.78 6.50
CA ILE A 20 -10.10 1.32 6.95
C ILE A 20 -9.71 2.22 8.12
N GLU A 21 -9.43 1.61 9.26
CA GLU A 21 -8.93 2.33 10.43
C GLU A 21 -7.58 2.99 10.12
N PRO A 22 -7.24 4.13 10.72
CA PRO A 22 -5.89 4.68 10.62
C PRO A 22 -4.86 3.76 11.29
N PRO A 23 -3.55 3.97 11.05
CA PRO A 23 -2.49 3.32 11.79
C PRO A 23 -2.60 3.64 13.29
N THR A 24 -2.34 2.64 14.14
CA THR A 24 -2.30 2.82 15.60
C THR A 24 -1.10 3.66 16.04
N TYR A 25 0.03 3.49 15.35
CA TYR A 25 1.24 4.31 15.51
C TYR A 25 1.27 5.44 14.49
N SER A 26 1.73 6.63 14.89
CA SER A 26 1.86 7.78 14.01
C SER A 26 3.11 8.60 14.36
N ASP A 27 3.81 9.08 13.33
CA ASP A 27 4.86 10.12 13.44
C ASP A 27 4.31 11.54 13.19
N GLY A 28 2.99 11.69 13.16
CA GLY A 28 2.31 12.94 12.96
C GLY A 28 2.54 13.93 14.11
N ASP A 29 3.01 15.12 13.77
CA ASP A 29 3.27 16.23 14.69
C ASP A 29 2.53 17.50 14.25
N SER A 30 1.66 18.01 15.11
CA SER A 30 0.89 19.24 14.84
C SER A 30 1.75 20.49 14.80
N ALA A 31 2.94 20.49 15.41
CA ALA A 31 3.89 21.60 15.31
C ALA A 31 4.43 21.79 13.88
N ARG A 32 4.30 20.75 13.03
CA ARG A 32 4.69 20.80 11.61
C ARG A 32 3.57 21.27 10.68
N TRP A 33 2.37 21.48 11.21
CA TRP A 33 1.31 22.08 10.42
C TRP A 33 1.71 23.51 10.05
N PRO A 34 1.25 24.03 8.89
CA PRO A 34 1.45 25.43 8.60
C PRO A 34 0.84 26.23 9.74
N THR A 35 1.66 27.00 10.45
CA THR A 35 1.16 28.02 11.35
C THR A 35 0.32 28.93 10.47
N GLN A 36 -0.95 29.06 10.83
CA GLN A 36 -1.86 29.97 10.16
C GLN A 36 -1.11 31.31 10.08
N LEU A 37 -0.82 31.78 8.86
CA LEU A 37 -0.42 33.16 8.64
C LEU A 37 -1.65 33.98 8.99
N SER A 38 -1.86 34.17 10.30
CA SER A 38 -2.95 34.90 10.91
C SER A 38 -2.81 36.34 10.44
N GLU A 39 -3.62 36.70 9.45
CA GLU A 39 -4.06 38.08 9.14
C GLU A 39 -2.96 39.15 8.90
N GLY A 40 -1.68 38.75 8.87
CA GLY A 40 -0.51 39.61 8.91
C GLY A 40 0.29 39.71 7.61
N SER A 41 -0.28 39.35 6.47
CA SER A 41 0.18 39.89 5.19
C SER A 41 -0.96 40.69 4.56
N ARG A 42 -1.29 41.79 5.26
CA ARG A 42 -2.09 42.88 4.71
C ARG A 42 -1.26 43.64 3.68
N VAL A 43 -1.81 43.67 2.45
CA VAL A 43 -1.65 44.64 1.35
C VAL A 43 -0.23 44.93 0.84
N ASN A 44 0.00 44.64 -0.46
CA ASN A 44 0.88 45.48 -1.26
C ASN A 44 0.01 46.33 -2.21
N PRO A 45 -0.06 47.65 -2.03
CA PRO A 45 -1.00 48.50 -2.77
C PRO A 45 -0.57 48.75 -4.24
N TYR A 46 0.70 48.56 -4.60
CA TYR A 46 1.16 48.75 -5.98
C TYR A 46 2.42 47.88 -6.21
N LYS A 47 2.30 46.84 -7.05
CA LYS A 47 3.38 45.91 -7.49
C LYS A 47 3.90 44.89 -6.46
N GLY A 48 3.34 43.68 -6.51
CA GLY A 48 4.21 42.49 -6.59
C GLY A 48 4.44 41.62 -5.35
N ILE A 49 3.60 41.64 -4.31
CA ILE A 49 3.64 40.61 -3.26
C ILE A 49 2.55 39.56 -3.50
N ARG A 50 2.99 38.30 -3.65
CA ARG A 50 2.11 37.13 -3.76
C ARG A 50 1.57 36.78 -2.38
N LEU A 51 0.28 36.98 -2.16
CA LEU A 51 -0.38 36.45 -0.99
C LEU A 51 -0.38 34.90 -1.11
N GLU A 52 0.10 34.24 -0.08
CA GLU A 52 0.04 32.78 0.04
C GLU A 52 -0.72 32.49 1.33
N THR A 53 -1.82 31.74 1.24
CA THR A 53 -2.61 31.36 2.42
C THR A 53 -2.74 29.85 2.52
N TRP A 54 -2.82 29.36 3.74
CA TRP A 54 -3.02 27.95 4.05
C TRP A 54 -4.37 27.79 4.75
N GLU A 55 -5.22 26.96 4.18
CA GLU A 55 -6.55 26.68 4.73
C GLU A 55 -6.63 25.21 5.13
N HIS A 56 -7.08 24.94 6.36
CA HIS A 56 -7.34 23.58 6.81
C HIS A 56 -8.55 23.02 6.07
N ILE A 57 -8.43 21.79 5.57
CA ILE A 57 -9.49 21.04 4.91
C ILE A 57 -10.07 19.99 5.85
N PRO A 58 -11.33 20.16 6.32
CA PRO A 58 -12.00 19.16 7.15
C PRO A 58 -12.16 17.80 6.45
N VAL A 59 -12.22 16.74 7.27
CA VAL A 59 -12.29 15.34 6.81
C VAL A 59 -13.53 15.01 5.96
N ASN A 60 -14.62 15.76 6.08
CA ASN A 60 -15.88 15.54 5.36
C ASN A 60 -16.01 16.36 4.06
N THR A 61 -14.96 17.08 3.66
CA THR A 61 -14.95 17.80 2.38
C THR A 61 -14.71 16.85 1.21
N SER A 62 -15.20 17.22 0.02
CA SER A 62 -14.97 16.49 -1.23
C SER A 62 -13.49 16.12 -1.44
N LEU A 63 -12.59 17.08 -1.22
CA LEU A 63 -11.15 16.87 -1.38
C LEU A 63 -10.59 15.84 -0.39
N SER A 64 -10.95 15.93 0.90
CA SER A 64 -10.51 14.95 1.90
C SER A 64 -11.06 13.55 1.58
N VAL A 65 -12.35 13.46 1.24
CA VAL A 65 -13.01 12.21 0.86
C VAL A 65 -12.31 11.57 -0.34
N ALA A 66 -11.92 12.35 -1.35
CA ALA A 66 -11.19 11.87 -2.52
C ALA A 66 -9.85 11.23 -2.13
N TRP A 67 -9.06 11.90 -1.28
CA TRP A 67 -7.78 11.37 -0.82
C TRP A 67 -7.96 10.14 0.07
N GLN A 68 -8.90 10.17 1.02
CA GLN A 68 -9.20 9.04 1.92
C GLN A 68 -9.67 7.81 1.14
N SER A 69 -10.51 8.01 0.12
CA SER A 69 -10.98 6.94 -0.77
C SER A 69 -9.83 6.36 -1.58
N MET A 70 -8.95 7.21 -2.12
CA MET A 70 -7.80 6.75 -2.89
C MET A 70 -6.84 5.91 -2.05
N ILE A 71 -6.50 6.36 -0.84
CA ILE A 71 -5.65 5.61 0.09
C ILE A 71 -6.32 4.29 0.49
N GLY A 72 -7.61 4.33 0.83
CA GLY A 72 -8.35 3.16 1.25
C GLY A 72 -8.48 2.10 0.15
N GLN A 73 -8.80 2.52 -1.07
CA GLN A 73 -8.85 1.65 -2.25
C GLN A 73 -7.51 0.97 -2.51
N THR A 74 -6.41 1.74 -2.53
CA THR A 74 -5.08 1.18 -2.80
C THR A 74 -4.61 0.26 -1.68
N TRP A 75 -4.97 0.54 -0.42
CA TRP A 75 -4.71 -0.36 0.69
C TRP A 75 -5.48 -1.67 0.57
N ALA A 76 -6.78 -1.60 0.22
CA ALA A 76 -7.60 -2.78 -0.01
C ALA A 76 -7.07 -3.63 -1.16
N ASP A 77 -6.60 -3.02 -2.24
CA ASP A 77 -5.97 -3.72 -3.36
C ASP A 77 -4.70 -4.45 -2.91
N ARG A 78 -3.83 -3.77 -2.17
CA ARG A 78 -2.57 -4.33 -1.67
C ARG A 78 -2.80 -5.59 -0.82
N LEU A 79 -3.84 -5.57 0.01
CA LEU A 79 -4.20 -6.70 0.87
C LEU A 79 -5.14 -7.71 0.20
N GLN A 80 -5.56 -7.46 -1.05
CA GLN A 80 -6.55 -8.27 -1.76
C GLN A 80 -7.84 -8.48 -0.94
N LEU A 81 -8.31 -7.43 -0.26
CA LEU A 81 -9.52 -7.51 0.55
C LEU A 81 -10.73 -7.84 -0.32
N LYS A 82 -11.64 -8.66 0.22
CA LYS A 82 -12.89 -9.05 -0.48
C LYS A 82 -13.85 -7.87 -0.61
N GLY A 83 -14.75 -7.92 -1.59
CA GLY A 83 -15.79 -6.91 -1.78
C GLY A 83 -15.44 -5.86 -2.83
N ASN A 84 -16.27 -4.82 -2.93
CA ASN A 84 -16.09 -3.79 -3.93
C ASN A 84 -14.92 -2.87 -3.53
N ARG A 85 -13.83 -2.88 -4.29
CA ARG A 85 -12.70 -1.97 -4.09
C ARG A 85 -13.14 -0.53 -3.84
N ARG A 86 -14.10 -0.02 -4.61
CA ARG A 86 -14.54 1.38 -4.57
C ARG A 86 -15.28 1.76 -3.28
N SER A 87 -15.72 0.80 -2.46
CA SER A 87 -16.30 1.11 -1.16
C SER A 87 -15.25 1.39 -0.08
N TYR A 88 -13.98 1.03 -0.28
CA TYR A 88 -12.96 1.23 0.73
C TYR A 88 -12.50 2.68 0.83
N MET A 89 -12.48 3.23 2.05
CA MET A 89 -11.92 4.55 2.34
C MET A 89 -11.34 4.62 3.75
N LEU A 90 -10.40 5.52 3.99
CA LEU A 90 -9.87 5.78 5.32
C LEU A 90 -10.89 6.52 6.20
N SER A 91 -11.16 6.06 7.43
CA SER A 91 -12.13 6.72 8.34
C SER A 91 -11.71 8.13 8.75
N GLN A 92 -10.42 8.32 9.02
CA GLN A 92 -9.82 9.57 9.47
C GLN A 92 -8.32 9.63 9.15
N TRP A 93 -7.73 10.82 9.13
CA TRP A 93 -6.27 10.96 8.99
C TRP A 93 -5.54 10.28 10.17
N PRO A 94 -4.33 9.73 9.97
CA PRO A 94 -3.51 9.26 11.08
C PRO A 94 -3.29 10.37 12.12
N LYS A 95 -3.10 10.00 13.39
CA LYS A 95 -2.97 10.96 14.49
C LYS A 95 -1.88 12.00 14.18
N GLY A 96 -2.17 13.29 14.33
CA GLY A 96 -1.22 14.37 14.05
C GLY A 96 -1.08 14.75 12.57
N TYR A 97 -1.80 14.08 11.67
CA TYR A 97 -1.89 14.48 10.26
C TYR A 97 -3.11 15.34 9.98
N ARG A 98 -2.96 16.28 9.03
CA ARG A 98 -4.04 17.18 8.62
C ARG A 98 -3.85 17.65 7.19
N LEU A 99 -4.95 17.73 6.44
CA LEU A 99 -4.95 18.19 5.06
C LEU A 99 -5.16 19.71 5.01
N PHE A 100 -4.37 20.39 4.19
CA PHE A 100 -4.47 21.82 3.96
C PHE A 100 -4.52 22.10 2.46
N VAL A 101 -5.06 23.25 2.07
CA VAL A 101 -4.94 23.81 0.72
C VAL A 101 -4.09 25.05 0.79
N HIS A 102 -3.05 25.08 -0.03
CA HIS A 102 -2.25 26.26 -0.31
C HIS A 102 -2.91 27.06 -1.42
N LYS A 103 -3.42 28.26 -1.10
CA LYS A 103 -3.95 29.20 -2.07
C LYS A 103 -2.85 30.18 -2.49
N LYS A 104 -2.46 30.14 -3.76
CA LYS A 104 -1.54 31.08 -4.41
C LYS A 104 -2.34 31.99 -5.36
N PHE A 105 -2.38 33.27 -5.05
CA PHE A 105 -2.99 34.27 -5.93
C PHE A 105 -2.05 34.61 -7.08
N ARG A 106 -2.58 34.67 -8.31
CA ARG A 106 -1.83 35.04 -9.53
C ARG A 106 -2.13 36.48 -9.92
N ASP A 107 -1.26 37.04 -10.74
CA ASP A 107 -1.36 38.43 -11.23
C ASP A 107 -2.61 38.66 -12.11
N ASP A 108 -3.16 37.59 -12.69
CA ASP A 108 -4.41 37.61 -13.48
C ASP A 108 -5.68 37.55 -12.60
N GLY A 109 -5.54 37.63 -11.27
CA GLY A 109 -6.63 37.52 -10.31
C GLY A 109 -7.12 36.09 -10.04
N THR A 110 -6.59 35.07 -10.75
CA THR A 110 -6.96 33.68 -10.49
C THR A 110 -6.23 33.12 -9.28
N THR A 111 -6.89 32.21 -8.56
CA THR A 111 -6.30 31.52 -7.41
C THR A 111 -5.95 30.09 -7.80
N ARG A 112 -4.69 29.69 -7.59
CA ARG A 112 -4.26 28.29 -7.67
C ARG A 112 -4.35 27.68 -6.28
N GLU A 113 -4.98 26.52 -6.19
CA GLU A 113 -5.14 25.74 -4.97
C GLU A 113 -4.32 24.45 -5.09
N ASP A 114 -3.35 24.27 -4.20
CA ASP A 114 -2.52 23.08 -4.14
C ASP A 114 -2.76 22.36 -2.80
N PRO A 115 -3.35 21.15 -2.79
CA PRO A 115 -3.59 20.42 -1.56
C PRO A 115 -2.30 19.77 -1.03
N TYR A 116 -2.13 19.77 0.29
CA TYR A 116 -1.00 19.16 0.97
C TYR A 116 -1.43 18.51 2.28
N LEU A 117 -0.98 17.28 2.50
CA LEU A 117 -1.12 16.62 3.79
C LEU A 117 0.15 16.89 4.63
N PHE A 118 -0.05 17.44 5.83
CA PHE A 118 1.00 17.71 6.82
C PHE A 118 0.90 16.76 8.01
N GLY A 119 1.99 16.63 8.76
CA GLY A 119 2.08 15.85 10.00
C GLY A 119 3.38 15.06 10.09
N GLY A 120 3.79 14.42 8.99
CA GLY A 120 5.02 13.60 8.93
C GLY A 120 6.30 14.40 8.84
N SER A 121 7.40 13.75 8.44
CA SER A 121 8.72 14.40 8.22
C SER A 121 8.71 15.47 7.12
N GLY A 122 7.69 15.45 6.25
CA GLY A 122 7.50 16.44 5.20
C GLY A 122 6.02 16.66 4.88
N ARG A 123 5.78 17.36 3.76
CA ARG A 123 4.45 17.60 3.19
C ARG A 123 4.24 16.69 1.98
N TYR A 124 3.08 16.06 1.89
CA TYR A 124 2.72 15.21 0.75
C TYR A 124 1.79 15.99 -0.17
N SER A 125 2.14 16.15 -1.44
CA SER A 125 1.38 16.94 -2.42
C SER A 125 0.27 16.13 -3.11
N SER A 126 0.24 14.83 -2.87
CA SER A 126 -0.80 13.92 -3.36
C SER A 126 -1.04 12.77 -2.38
N ALA A 127 -2.23 12.16 -2.46
CA ALA A 127 -2.54 10.93 -1.73
C ALA A 127 -1.60 9.77 -2.13
N HIS A 128 -1.11 9.77 -3.37
CA HIS A 128 -0.16 8.78 -3.87
C HIS A 128 1.20 8.88 -3.16
N GLU A 129 1.75 10.09 -3.04
CA GLU A 129 2.98 10.33 -2.26
C GLU A 129 2.83 9.90 -0.82
N PHE A 130 1.68 10.20 -0.21
CA PHE A 130 1.43 9.82 1.17
C PHE A 130 1.26 8.31 1.35
N TYR A 131 0.73 7.59 0.35
CA TYR A 131 0.43 6.16 0.49
C TYR A 131 1.64 5.32 0.88
N ALA A 132 2.83 5.60 0.31
CA ALA A 132 4.05 4.88 0.69
C ALA A 132 4.38 5.06 2.18
N HIS A 133 4.17 6.26 2.72
CA HIS A 133 4.34 6.55 4.15
C HIS A 133 3.24 5.90 4.99
N PHE A 134 2.00 5.94 4.52
CA PHE A 134 0.86 5.28 5.17
C PHE A 134 1.09 3.77 5.33
N VAL A 135 1.64 3.10 4.31
CA VAL A 135 2.00 1.67 4.40
C VAL A 135 3.07 1.46 5.48
N ALA A 136 4.11 2.29 5.52
CA ALA A 136 5.14 2.19 6.55
C ALA A 136 4.60 2.43 7.96
N LEU A 137 3.65 3.36 8.12
CA LEU A 137 2.91 3.56 9.37
C LEU A 137 2.09 2.33 9.77
N LYS A 138 1.33 1.75 8.83
CA LYS A 138 0.53 0.54 9.07
C LYS A 138 1.37 -0.68 9.44
N LEU A 139 2.57 -0.79 8.88
CA LEU A 139 3.47 -1.93 9.10
C LEU A 139 4.49 -1.71 10.21
N GLY A 140 4.57 -0.50 10.79
CA GLY A 140 5.57 -0.16 11.81
C GLY A 140 7.00 -0.07 11.28
N THR A 141 7.18 0.19 9.98
CA THR A 141 8.48 0.17 9.28
C THR A 141 9.04 1.55 8.97
N LEU A 142 8.70 2.58 9.76
CA LEU A 142 9.12 3.97 9.48
C LEU A 142 10.63 4.16 9.32
N LYS A 143 11.47 3.37 10.02
CA LYS A 143 12.93 3.43 9.90
C LYS A 143 13.41 3.17 8.46
N ASN A 144 12.65 2.36 7.71
CA ASN A 144 12.92 1.98 6.33
C ASN A 144 11.80 2.48 5.40
N CYS A 145 11.21 3.63 5.72
CA CYS A 145 10.07 4.16 4.95
C CYS A 145 10.52 4.55 3.53
N PRO A 146 9.90 3.99 2.46
CA PRO A 146 10.31 4.29 1.08
C PRO A 146 9.77 5.63 0.56
N CYS A 147 9.12 6.42 1.42
CA CYS A 147 8.46 7.67 1.02
C CYS A 147 9.49 8.74 0.60
N GLN A 148 9.15 9.56 -0.40
CA GLN A 148 10.03 10.65 -0.85
C GLN A 148 10.38 11.62 0.29
N CYS A 149 9.45 11.91 1.19
CA CYS A 149 9.69 12.78 2.35
C CYS A 149 10.62 12.15 3.42
N CYS A 150 10.92 10.85 3.30
CA CYS A 150 11.67 10.08 4.28
C CYS A 150 13.09 9.80 3.79
N THR A 151 13.24 9.38 2.53
CA THR A 151 14.52 8.91 1.98
C THR A 151 15.24 9.94 1.11
N SER A 152 14.59 11.05 0.71
CA SER A 152 15.11 12.08 -0.21
C SER A 152 15.60 11.58 -1.59
N THR A 153 15.76 10.27 -1.78
CA THR A 153 16.32 9.60 -2.97
C THR A 153 15.24 9.13 -3.93
N THR A 154 14.02 8.88 -3.46
CA THR A 154 12.92 8.42 -4.31
C THR A 154 12.34 9.60 -5.10
N SER A 155 12.51 9.61 -6.42
CA SER A 155 11.92 10.65 -7.28
C SER A 155 10.40 10.49 -7.41
N GLN A 156 9.69 11.63 -7.49
CA GLN A 156 8.24 11.69 -7.71
C GLN A 156 7.77 10.85 -8.91
N LYS A 157 8.58 10.78 -9.97
CA LYS A 157 8.26 10.00 -11.19
C LYS A 157 8.12 8.51 -10.89
N LEU A 158 8.99 7.97 -10.04
CA LEU A 158 8.95 6.55 -9.67
C LEU A 158 7.73 6.23 -8.81
N ILE A 159 7.37 7.12 -7.88
CA ILE A 159 6.18 6.97 -7.03
C ILE A 159 4.92 6.93 -7.88
N ASN A 160 4.79 7.86 -8.82
CA ASN A 160 3.62 7.92 -9.71
C ASN A 160 3.54 6.68 -10.63
N LYS A 161 4.69 6.15 -11.08
CA LYS A 161 4.73 4.95 -11.93
C LYS A 161 4.27 3.69 -11.19
N GLY A 162 4.78 3.46 -9.97
CA GLY A 162 4.41 2.28 -9.17
C GLY A 162 2.91 2.24 -8.82
N PHE A 163 2.30 3.40 -8.58
CA PHE A 163 0.87 3.49 -8.29
C PHE A 163 -0.01 3.28 -9.53
N ALA A 164 0.46 3.75 -10.70
CA ALA A 164 -0.20 3.49 -11.97
C ALA A 164 -0.19 2.00 -12.30
N GLU A 165 0.90 1.28 -12.04
CA GLU A 165 0.99 -0.17 -12.27
C GLU A 165 -0.01 -0.95 -11.41
N VAL A 166 -0.15 -0.62 -10.11
CA VAL A 166 -1.20 -1.20 -9.24
C VAL A 166 -2.61 -0.93 -9.80
N SER A 167 -2.80 0.21 -10.48
CA SER A 167 -4.08 0.58 -11.09
C SER A 167 -4.32 -0.02 -12.49
N VAL A 168 -3.26 -0.37 -13.24
CA VAL A 168 -3.31 -0.77 -14.65
C VAL A 168 -3.31 -2.30 -14.84
N VAL A 169 -2.74 -3.07 -13.90
CA VAL A 169 -2.59 -4.55 -13.97
C VAL A 169 -3.91 -5.32 -14.18
N ARG A 170 -5.10 -4.68 -14.20
CA ARG A 170 -6.38 -5.37 -14.48
C ARG A 170 -7.26 -4.77 -15.58
N ARG A 171 -6.81 -3.78 -16.37
CA ARG A 171 -7.59 -3.34 -17.56
C ARG A 171 -7.46 -4.27 -18.77
N ALA A 172 -6.64 -5.33 -18.70
CA ALA A 172 -6.45 -6.29 -19.78
C ALA A 172 -7.48 -7.44 -19.82
N GLY A 173 -8.63 -7.30 -19.14
CA GLY A 173 -9.70 -8.29 -19.17
C GLY A 173 -11.04 -7.64 -19.47
N THR A 174 -11.64 -8.05 -20.59
CA THR A 174 -12.98 -7.69 -21.11
C THR A 174 -13.09 -6.31 -21.77
N GLY A 175 -12.93 -6.30 -23.10
CA GLY A 175 -13.73 -5.41 -23.93
C GLY A 175 -15.19 -5.80 -23.78
N LEU A 176 -16.07 -4.83 -23.51
CA LEU A 176 -17.49 -5.00 -23.79
C LEU A 176 -18.17 -3.64 -24.02
N HIS A 177 -19.20 -3.73 -24.85
CA HIS A 177 -19.91 -2.71 -25.58
C HIS A 177 -20.55 -1.61 -24.74
N LYS A 178 -20.66 -0.46 -25.42
CA LYS A 178 -21.58 0.65 -25.17
C LYS A 178 -23.01 0.10 -25.11
N LEU A 179 -23.60 0.01 -23.92
CA LEU A 179 -25.05 -0.18 -23.75
C LEU A 179 -25.62 1.04 -23.01
N HIS A 180 -26.49 1.72 -23.75
CA HIS A 180 -27.51 2.62 -23.23
C HIS A 180 -28.48 1.75 -22.42
N GLU A 181 -28.73 2.07 -21.15
CA GLU A 181 -29.83 1.42 -20.44
C GLU A 181 -30.55 2.41 -19.53
N THR A 182 -31.84 2.51 -19.80
CA THR A 182 -32.87 3.31 -19.16
C THR A 182 -33.21 2.74 -17.78
N HIS A 183 -33.33 3.62 -16.79
CA HIS A 183 -33.75 3.26 -15.45
C HIS A 183 -35.18 2.68 -15.44
N LYS A 184 -35.33 1.46 -14.92
CA LYS A 184 -36.60 0.96 -14.36
C LYS A 184 -36.52 0.92 -12.82
N PRO A 185 -37.62 1.19 -12.10
CA PRO A 185 -37.67 1.12 -10.64
C PRO A 185 -37.57 -0.33 -10.14
N TYR A 186 -36.86 -0.50 -9.03
CA TYR A 186 -36.50 -1.76 -8.41
C TYR A 186 -37.58 -2.20 -7.40
N GLU A 187 -38.15 -3.39 -7.60
CA GLU A 187 -39.02 -4.07 -6.62
C GLU A 187 -38.16 -4.95 -5.70
N HIS A 188 -38.45 -4.89 -4.39
CA HIS A 188 -37.80 -5.69 -3.35
C HIS A 188 -38.35 -7.13 -3.30
N PRO A 189 -37.49 -8.17 -3.27
CA PRO A 189 -37.91 -9.49 -2.83
C PRO A 189 -37.60 -9.76 -1.36
N ASN A 190 -38.48 -10.58 -0.80
CA ASN A 190 -38.65 -11.03 0.58
C ASN A 190 -37.40 -11.52 1.31
N ALA A 191 -37.41 -11.25 2.62
CA ALA A 191 -36.50 -11.77 3.62
C ALA A 191 -36.79 -13.25 3.92
N GLY A 192 -35.77 -14.10 3.83
CA GLY A 192 -35.87 -15.51 4.19
C GLY A 192 -34.65 -16.34 3.82
N SER A 193 -33.44 -15.90 4.19
CA SER A 193 -32.23 -16.73 4.06
C SER A 193 -31.36 -16.63 5.31
N SER A 194 -31.23 -17.76 6.00
CA SER A 194 -30.30 -17.99 7.11
C SER A 194 -28.86 -17.73 6.65
N VAL A 195 -28.25 -16.67 7.20
CA VAL A 195 -26.86 -16.30 6.94
C VAL A 195 -25.95 -17.24 7.74
N THR A 196 -25.36 -18.24 7.07
CA THR A 196 -24.25 -19.01 7.63
C THR A 196 -23.04 -18.08 7.74
N LEU A 197 -22.59 -17.80 8.98
CA LEU A 197 -21.40 -16.98 9.21
C LEU A 197 -20.17 -17.65 8.58
N PRO A 198 -19.34 -16.92 7.83
CA PRO A 198 -18.10 -17.47 7.30
C PRO A 198 -17.16 -17.85 8.47
N PRO A 199 -16.37 -18.92 8.32
CA PRO A 199 -15.41 -19.33 9.35
C PRO A 199 -14.45 -18.17 9.67
N SER A 200 -14.27 -17.92 10.97
CA SER A 200 -13.55 -16.75 11.53
C SER A 200 -12.03 -16.78 11.33
N SER A 201 -11.47 -17.89 10.82
CA SER A 201 -10.05 -18.04 10.53
C SER A 201 -9.83 -18.34 9.05
N PRO A 202 -8.91 -17.63 8.36
CA PRO A 202 -8.52 -18.02 7.02
C PRO A 202 -7.99 -19.47 7.04
N PRO A 203 -8.27 -20.26 5.99
CA PRO A 203 -7.75 -21.62 5.91
C PRO A 203 -6.21 -21.61 5.99
N PRO A 204 -5.59 -22.65 6.56
CA PRO A 204 -4.14 -22.76 6.62
C PRO A 204 -3.55 -22.64 5.22
N VAL A 205 -2.50 -21.83 5.08
CA VAL A 205 -1.77 -21.73 3.82
C VAL A 205 -0.94 -23.00 3.64
N HIS A 206 -1.20 -23.72 2.55
CA HIS A 206 -0.42 -24.90 2.16
C HIS A 206 0.34 -24.62 0.88
N PHE A 207 1.61 -25.01 0.85
CA PHE A 207 2.46 -24.93 -0.34
C PHE A 207 2.74 -26.33 -0.90
N GLN A 208 2.78 -26.45 -2.23
CA GLN A 208 3.01 -27.72 -2.93
C GLN A 208 4.49 -27.88 -3.31
N PRO A 209 5.03 -29.12 -3.38
CA PRO A 209 6.33 -29.37 -4.00
C PRO A 209 6.43 -28.76 -5.40
N GLY A 210 7.56 -28.12 -5.70
CA GLY A 210 7.81 -27.37 -6.92
C GLY A 210 7.22 -25.96 -6.94
N GLN A 211 6.41 -25.57 -5.95
CA GLN A 211 5.84 -24.22 -5.90
C GLN A 211 6.91 -23.18 -5.60
N LEU A 212 6.89 -22.09 -6.37
CA LEU A 212 7.74 -20.93 -6.15
C LEU A 212 7.21 -20.08 -5.00
N VAL A 213 8.11 -19.69 -4.09
CA VAL A 213 7.81 -18.91 -2.88
C VAL A 213 8.92 -17.91 -2.56
N TRP A 214 8.61 -16.91 -1.73
CA TRP A 214 9.59 -16.00 -1.12
C TRP A 214 9.79 -16.37 0.35
N ILE A 215 11.03 -16.53 0.78
CA ILE A 215 11.36 -16.92 2.17
C ILE A 215 12.14 -15.84 2.91
N CYS A 216 11.72 -15.51 4.13
CA CYS A 216 12.43 -14.56 4.99
C CYS A 216 13.63 -15.24 5.67
N LEU A 217 14.86 -14.85 5.34
CA LEU A 217 16.09 -15.47 5.86
C LEU A 217 16.54 -14.98 7.24
N GLY A 218 15.84 -14.01 7.86
CA GLY A 218 16.06 -13.56 9.24
C GLY A 218 17.38 -12.82 9.52
N ARG A 219 18.38 -12.93 8.64
CA ARG A 219 19.60 -12.11 8.62
C ARG A 219 19.83 -11.59 7.21
N SER A 220 20.37 -10.37 7.10
CA SER A 220 20.72 -9.76 5.81
C SER A 220 21.82 -10.58 5.15
N VAL A 221 21.43 -11.54 4.30
CA VAL A 221 22.39 -12.34 3.51
C VAL A 221 23.03 -11.48 2.42
N LEU A 222 22.42 -10.35 2.10
CA LEU A 222 22.93 -9.39 1.12
C LEU A 222 23.28 -8.11 1.86
N GLY A 223 24.48 -7.58 1.58
CA GLY A 223 25.07 -6.46 2.30
C GLY A 223 24.24 -5.17 2.37
N GLN A 224 24.75 -4.28 3.24
CA GLN A 224 24.40 -2.87 3.49
C GLN A 224 22.93 -2.45 3.74
N ASN A 225 21.91 -3.26 3.47
CA ASN A 225 20.52 -2.94 3.82
C ASN A 225 20.07 -3.70 5.08
N PRO A 226 20.06 -3.08 6.27
CA PRO A 226 19.60 -3.73 7.49
C PRO A 226 18.07 -3.93 7.46
N GLY A 227 17.63 -5.10 6.99
CA GLY A 227 16.23 -5.51 6.97
C GLY A 227 16.06 -7.01 6.71
N GLU A 228 14.88 -7.55 7.02
CA GLU A 228 14.51 -8.92 6.65
C GLU A 228 14.63 -9.07 5.12
N THR A 229 15.58 -9.88 4.68
CA THR A 229 15.79 -10.16 3.26
C THR A 229 14.98 -11.39 2.88
N TYR A 230 14.06 -11.23 1.93
CA TYR A 230 13.36 -12.35 1.33
C TYR A 230 14.16 -12.90 0.16
N TRP A 231 14.19 -14.21 0.01
CA TRP A 231 14.89 -14.91 -1.07
C TRP A 231 13.93 -15.83 -1.83
N PRO A 232 13.99 -15.89 -3.17
CA PRO A 232 13.11 -16.78 -3.92
C PRO A 232 13.57 -18.24 -3.80
N ALA A 233 12.64 -19.14 -3.55
CA ALA A 233 12.90 -20.56 -3.33
C ALA A 233 11.82 -21.44 -3.94
N LEU A 234 12.16 -22.69 -4.23
CA LEU A 234 11.21 -23.73 -4.58
C LEU A 234 10.92 -24.58 -3.35
N VAL A 235 9.64 -24.90 -3.14
CA VAL A 235 9.23 -25.84 -2.09
C VAL A 235 9.63 -27.25 -2.51
N ASP A 236 10.41 -27.93 -1.68
CA ASP A 236 10.78 -29.33 -1.90
C ASP A 236 9.70 -30.25 -1.34
N GLU A 237 9.40 -30.11 -0.03
CA GLU A 237 8.49 -31.00 0.69
C GLU A 237 7.96 -30.34 1.97
N HIS A 238 6.76 -30.77 2.40
CA HIS A 238 6.22 -30.42 3.71
C HIS A 238 6.90 -31.26 4.79
N CYS A 239 7.45 -30.60 5.82
CA CYS A 239 8.05 -31.26 6.97
C CYS A 239 6.98 -31.42 8.04
N ALA A 240 6.67 -32.67 8.41
CA ALA A 240 5.81 -32.94 9.56
C ALA A 240 6.36 -32.21 10.81
N PRO A 241 5.48 -31.65 11.67
CA PRO A 241 5.92 -31.02 12.91
C PRO A 241 6.71 -32.04 13.72
N GLU A 242 7.94 -31.68 14.10
CA GLU A 242 8.71 -32.50 15.03
C GLU A 242 7.96 -32.51 16.35
N ILE A 243 7.41 -33.66 16.70
CA ILE A 243 6.83 -33.88 18.03
C ILE A 243 8.01 -33.81 19.00
N ALA A 244 8.23 -32.62 19.57
CA ALA A 244 9.28 -32.43 20.56
C ALA A 244 9.10 -33.47 21.66
N LYS A 245 10.13 -34.29 21.88
CA LYS A 245 10.12 -35.28 22.97
C LYS A 245 9.85 -34.53 24.27
N ARG A 246 8.72 -34.88 24.89
CA ARG A 246 8.07 -34.22 26.02
C ARG A 246 9.07 -33.64 27.04
N SER A 247 9.15 -32.31 27.09
CA SER A 247 9.40 -31.61 28.35
C SER A 247 8.05 -31.50 29.08
N THR A 248 8.02 -31.91 30.34
CA THR A 248 6.80 -32.25 31.11
C THR A 248 5.82 -31.09 31.38
N HIS A 249 6.09 -29.86 30.91
CA HIS A 249 5.30 -28.70 31.34
C HIS A 249 4.86 -27.70 30.25
N SER A 250 5.00 -27.98 28.95
CA SER A 250 4.34 -27.15 27.93
C SER A 250 4.09 -27.90 26.62
N PHE A 251 2.83 -27.98 26.19
CA PHE A 251 2.48 -28.41 24.84
C PHE A 251 2.76 -27.26 23.86
N ALA A 252 4.00 -27.17 23.38
CA ALA A 252 4.28 -26.34 22.21
C ALA A 252 3.67 -27.04 20.99
N THR A 253 2.63 -26.45 20.40
CA THR A 253 2.16 -26.85 19.06
C THR A 253 3.30 -26.62 18.08
N GLY A 254 3.89 -27.71 17.57
CA GLY A 254 4.91 -27.64 16.54
C GLY A 254 4.39 -26.84 15.35
N SER A 255 5.17 -25.88 14.88
CA SER A 255 4.80 -25.08 13.72
C SER A 255 5.01 -25.87 12.42
N ASN A 256 4.12 -25.65 11.45
CA ASN A 256 4.28 -26.26 10.12
C ASN A 256 5.53 -25.69 9.46
N SER A 257 6.34 -26.56 8.85
CA SER A 257 7.56 -26.16 8.18
C SER A 257 7.71 -26.84 6.83
N TYR A 258 8.50 -26.23 5.96
CA TYR A 258 8.78 -26.74 4.62
C TYR A 258 10.28 -26.82 4.40
N ARG A 259 10.72 -27.86 3.70
CA ARG A 259 12.07 -27.87 3.11
C ARG A 259 11.99 -27.12 1.79
N VAL A 260 12.91 -26.20 1.56
CA VAL A 260 12.95 -25.36 0.37
C VAL A 260 14.36 -25.34 -0.23
N SER A 261 14.44 -25.25 -1.56
CA SER A 261 15.67 -25.06 -2.33
C SER A 261 15.82 -23.59 -2.73
N LEU A 262 16.88 -22.92 -2.26
CA LEU A 262 17.09 -21.49 -2.51
C LEU A 262 17.64 -21.26 -3.92
N LEU A 263 16.94 -20.45 -4.73
CA LEU A 263 17.33 -20.22 -6.12
C LEU A 263 18.62 -19.41 -6.20
N LYS A 264 19.60 -19.93 -6.93
CA LYS A 264 20.93 -19.32 -7.17
C LYS A 264 21.65 -18.84 -5.89
N TYR A 265 21.30 -19.40 -4.73
CA TYR A 265 21.97 -19.11 -3.48
C TYR A 265 23.37 -19.74 -3.50
N PRO A 266 24.42 -19.04 -3.02
CA PRO A 266 25.77 -19.59 -2.96
C PRO A 266 25.80 -20.95 -2.24
N GLY A 267 26.34 -21.98 -2.90
CA GLY A 267 26.45 -23.32 -2.31
C GLY A 267 25.20 -24.22 -2.40
N LYS A 268 24.21 -23.89 -3.26
CA LYS A 268 22.99 -24.70 -3.46
C LYS A 268 22.28 -25.02 -2.13
N ALA A 269 22.04 -23.99 -1.33
CA ALA A 269 21.48 -24.16 0.01
C ALA A 269 20.04 -24.69 -0.04
N LYS A 270 19.78 -25.71 0.79
CA LYS A 270 18.43 -26.12 1.21
C LYS A 270 18.19 -25.63 2.63
N ALA A 271 16.97 -25.22 2.94
CA ALA A 271 16.59 -24.74 4.26
C ALA A 271 15.28 -25.37 4.72
N LYS A 272 15.16 -25.63 6.04
CA LYS A 272 13.87 -25.91 6.70
C LYS A 272 13.32 -24.57 7.20
N VAL A 273 12.17 -24.17 6.70
CA VAL A 273 11.59 -22.83 6.93
C VAL A 273 10.19 -22.96 7.51
N ASP A 274 9.91 -22.21 8.56
CA ASP A 274 8.59 -22.11 9.17
C ASP A 274 7.58 -21.49 8.19
N VAL A 275 6.35 -21.98 8.15
CA VAL A 275 5.31 -21.46 7.25
C VAL A 275 5.08 -19.96 7.41
N SER A 276 5.25 -19.40 8.62
CA SER A 276 5.13 -17.95 8.89
C SER A 276 6.21 -17.10 8.21
N LYS A 277 7.30 -17.73 7.75
CA LYS A 277 8.41 -17.08 7.04
C LYS A 277 8.30 -17.23 5.52
N ILE A 278 7.27 -17.89 5.01
CA ILE A 278 7.06 -18.15 3.58
C ILE A 278 5.91 -17.30 3.06
N ILE A 279 6.14 -16.60 1.95
CA ILE A 279 5.13 -15.81 1.25
C ILE A 279 4.94 -16.38 -0.17
N PRO A 280 3.69 -16.50 -0.66
CA PRO A 280 3.43 -16.88 -2.04
C PRO A 280 4.17 -16.01 -3.06
N HIS A 281 4.65 -16.62 -4.15
CA HIS A 281 5.37 -15.90 -5.22
C HIS A 281 4.55 -14.72 -5.78
N ASN A 282 3.26 -14.93 -6.00
CA ASN A 282 2.32 -13.95 -6.56
C ASN A 282 1.89 -12.85 -5.57
N SER A 283 2.52 -12.75 -4.40
CA SER A 283 2.27 -11.64 -3.48
C SER A 283 2.81 -10.33 -4.05
N SER A 284 2.18 -9.21 -3.69
CA SER A 284 2.63 -7.86 -4.07
C SER A 284 4.03 -7.51 -3.57
N TYR A 285 4.64 -8.35 -2.74
CA TYR A 285 5.99 -8.17 -2.22
C TYR A 285 7.05 -8.24 -3.35
N ALA A 286 6.87 -9.15 -4.31
CA ALA A 286 7.80 -9.36 -5.42
C ALA A 286 8.00 -8.09 -6.27
N ALA A 287 6.94 -7.30 -6.45
CA ALA A 287 6.93 -6.11 -7.30
C ALA A 287 7.80 -4.94 -6.77
N GLY A 288 8.22 -4.99 -5.50
CA GLY A 288 9.03 -3.93 -4.88
C GLY A 288 10.53 -4.19 -4.82
N LEU A 289 10.99 -5.35 -5.31
CA LEU A 289 12.37 -5.77 -5.16
C LEU A 289 13.25 -5.13 -6.24
N ASN A 290 14.26 -4.37 -5.81
CA ASN A 290 15.26 -3.76 -6.69
C ASN A 290 16.60 -4.50 -6.49
N PRO A 291 16.88 -5.55 -7.27
CA PRO A 291 18.13 -6.29 -7.13
C PRO A 291 19.33 -5.42 -7.52
N ILE A 292 20.43 -5.54 -6.77
CA ILE A 292 21.71 -4.90 -7.13
C ILE A 292 22.28 -5.64 -8.35
N PRO A 293 22.65 -4.93 -9.44
CA PRO A 293 23.25 -5.57 -10.63
C PRO A 293 24.48 -6.42 -10.28
N GLY A 294 24.57 -7.62 -10.87
CA GLY A 294 25.62 -8.62 -10.65
C GLY A 294 25.44 -9.47 -9.38
N SER A 295 24.50 -9.14 -8.50
CA SER A 295 24.31 -9.85 -7.24
C SER A 295 23.76 -11.26 -7.44
N ALA A 296 24.01 -12.16 -6.47
CA ALA A 296 23.38 -13.48 -6.44
C ALA A 296 21.85 -13.38 -6.39
N PHE A 297 21.32 -12.30 -5.82
CA PHE A 297 19.89 -12.04 -5.75
C PHE A 297 19.29 -11.65 -7.09
N GLU A 298 19.99 -10.83 -7.88
CA GLU A 298 19.57 -10.55 -9.26
C GLU A 298 19.47 -11.85 -10.08
N LYS A 299 20.50 -12.70 -9.98
CA LYS A 299 20.52 -14.01 -10.66
C LYS A 299 19.37 -14.90 -10.19
N ALA A 300 19.04 -14.85 -8.91
CA ALA A 300 17.89 -15.57 -8.35
C ALA A 300 16.56 -15.05 -8.92
N CYS A 301 16.40 -13.73 -9.06
CA CYS A 301 15.22 -13.12 -9.68
C CYS A 301 15.12 -13.44 -11.19
N GLN A 302 16.24 -13.48 -11.91
CA GLN A 302 16.26 -13.92 -13.31
C GLN A 302 15.82 -15.38 -13.45
N GLU A 303 16.25 -16.24 -12.52
CA GLU A 303 15.82 -17.65 -12.49
C GLU A 303 14.33 -17.80 -12.24
N VAL A 304 13.75 -16.96 -11.37
CA VAL A 304 12.29 -16.88 -11.17
C VAL A 304 11.60 -16.61 -12.49
N SER A 305 12.00 -15.57 -13.23
CA SER A 305 11.39 -15.23 -14.52
C SER A 305 11.53 -16.36 -15.54
N ARG A 306 12.66 -17.09 -15.53
CA ARG A 306 12.85 -18.27 -16.38
C ARG A 306 11.86 -19.39 -16.04
N ILE A 307 11.71 -19.71 -14.75
CA ILE A 307 10.77 -20.75 -14.26
C ILE A 307 9.33 -20.38 -14.62
N GLU A 308 8.94 -19.12 -14.49
CA GLU A 308 7.59 -18.65 -14.85
C GLU A 308 7.28 -18.81 -16.34
N LEU A 309 8.27 -18.52 -17.20
CA LEU A 309 8.14 -18.71 -18.65
C LEU A 309 8.01 -20.19 -19.04
N GLU A 310 8.75 -21.08 -18.36
CA GLU A 310 8.72 -22.52 -18.62
C GLU A 310 7.46 -23.20 -18.08
N GLY A 311 6.95 -22.76 -16.92
CA GLY A 311 5.76 -23.32 -16.28
C GLY A 311 4.43 -22.84 -16.85
N SER A 312 4.44 -21.89 -17.79
CA SER A 312 3.25 -21.36 -18.47
C SER A 312 2.96 -22.03 -19.83
N LEU A 313 3.68 -23.12 -20.15
CA LEU A 313 3.52 -23.94 -21.34
C LEU A 313 2.77 -25.24 -21.01
#